data_AF-A0A9D2G4S2-F1
#
_entry.id   AF-A0A9D2G4S2-F1
#
_cell.length_a   1.000
_cell.length_b   1.000
_cell.length_c   1.000
_cell.angle_alpha   90.00
_cell.angle_beta   90.00
_cell.angle_gamma   90.00
#
_symmetry.space_group_name_H-M   'P 1'
#
loop_
_entity.id
_entity.type
_entity.pdbx_description
1 polymer ?
#
loop_
_entity_poly.entity_id
_entity_poly.type
_entity_poly.pdbx_seq_one_letter_code
_entity_poly.pdbx_strand_id
1 'polypeptide(L)'
;MDAKITKSRLANLLSYDWLKIIAAILAVVFLLIVFFTTIKTRAREEQIYTVYAYSTTDSVSNEDPDMKLLNGDDGGTFAEDALESGAFSYDILNVEYENLGSDSYSETIFTARRMAGQGTVLFVSDYISPDKDPEEVELASSLDLLFLDATEGFALDTEQYLADCEAYLVRFFGEDWRSGTLDEEEAEACFLARNEKDNRYHLASQKAQGIEDEKQRLYKLREDYIFVTEKCFGTGVYTHTEVALGGDEEASGSYAVNIGALPSLKELVYHNEARGEEYVRSSDDICLVLLVNDYDQGKGGDVENDLRFETVSFLRYLFEEYGA
;
A
#
# COMPACT_ATOMS: atom_id res chain seq x y z
N MET A 1 15.94 -72.35 29.84
CA MET A 1 15.66 -71.36 30.89
C MET A 1 14.67 -70.37 30.32
N ASP A 2 13.41 -70.46 30.76
CA ASP A 2 12.37 -69.49 30.40
C ASP A 2 12.75 -68.10 30.92
N ALA A 3 12.96 -67.16 30.01
CA ALA A 3 13.19 -65.77 30.36
C ALA A 3 11.85 -65.12 30.75
N LYS A 4 11.43 -65.30 32.01
CA LYS A 4 10.31 -64.54 32.58
C LYS A 4 10.62 -63.05 32.54
N ILE A 5 10.00 -62.34 31.59
CA ILE A 5 10.00 -60.87 31.54
C ILE A 5 9.24 -60.37 32.78
N THR A 6 9.96 -59.81 33.75
CA THR A 6 9.37 -59.20 34.94
C THR A 6 8.83 -57.81 34.60
N LYS A 7 7.66 -57.43 35.15
CA LYS A 7 7.01 -56.10 34.96
C LYS A 7 7.97 -54.92 35.15
N SER A 8 8.96 -55.06 36.02
CA SER A 8 10.02 -54.07 36.27
C SER A 8 10.91 -53.79 35.05
N ARG A 9 11.21 -54.80 34.22
CA ARG A 9 12.00 -54.61 32.99
C ARG A 9 11.21 -53.90 31.90
N LEU A 10 9.90 -54.16 31.80
CA LEU A 10 9.02 -53.45 30.86
C LEU A 10 8.82 -51.97 31.27
N ALA A 11 8.68 -51.71 32.58
CA ALA A 11 8.57 -50.36 33.13
C ALA A 11 9.85 -49.53 32.93
N ASN A 12 11.03 -50.15 33.05
CA ASN A 12 12.31 -49.47 32.79
C ASN A 12 12.59 -49.24 31.29
N LEU A 13 12.04 -50.08 30.41
CA LEU A 13 12.08 -49.84 28.96
C LEU A 13 11.17 -48.67 28.58
N LEU A 14 9.94 -48.67 29.12
CA LEU A 14 8.97 -47.60 28.92
C LEU A 14 9.39 -46.27 29.54
N SER A 15 10.10 -46.26 30.67
CA SER A 15 10.53 -45.04 31.38
C SER A 15 11.72 -44.32 30.76
N TYR A 16 12.42 -44.93 29.79
CA TYR A 16 13.54 -44.30 29.09
C TYR A 16 13.21 -44.00 27.61
N ASP A 17 12.27 -44.71 27.01
CA ASP A 17 11.89 -44.50 25.60
C ASP A 17 10.82 -43.41 25.40
N TRP A 18 9.96 -43.13 26.39
CA TRP A 18 8.98 -42.04 26.27
C TRP A 18 9.64 -40.66 26.05
N LEU A 19 10.78 -40.41 26.71
CA LEU A 19 11.54 -39.17 26.56
C LEU A 19 12.15 -39.06 25.14
N LYS A 20 12.65 -40.17 24.59
CA LYS A 20 13.17 -40.23 23.22
C LYS A 20 12.06 -40.04 22.18
N ILE A 21 10.89 -40.61 22.43
CA ILE A 21 9.71 -40.43 21.57
C ILE A 21 9.30 -38.95 21.57
N ILE A 22 9.23 -38.28 22.73
CA ILE A 22 8.95 -36.84 22.80
C ILE A 22 10.04 -36.03 22.08
N ALA A 23 11.32 -36.32 22.31
CA ALA A 23 12.42 -35.62 21.64
C ALA A 23 12.38 -35.81 20.12
N ALA A 24 12.04 -37.00 19.64
CA ALA A 24 11.86 -37.28 18.21
C ALA A 24 10.65 -36.53 17.62
N ILE A 25 9.53 -36.46 18.35
CA ILE A 25 8.37 -35.67 17.95
C ILE A 25 8.73 -34.19 17.85
N LEU A 26 9.42 -33.63 18.86
CA LEU A 26 9.86 -32.24 18.84
C LEU A 26 10.82 -31.95 17.68
N ALA A 27 11.74 -32.88 17.37
CA ALA A 27 12.63 -32.74 16.23
C ALA A 27 11.87 -32.75 14.90
N VAL A 28 10.86 -33.62 14.74
CA VAL A 28 10.01 -33.65 13.54
C VAL A 28 9.16 -32.39 13.43
N VAL A 29 8.57 -31.92 14.53
CA VAL A 29 7.81 -30.66 14.56
C VAL A 29 8.73 -29.49 14.20
N PHE A 30 9.94 -29.44 14.75
CA PHE A 30 10.91 -28.41 14.40
C PHE A 30 11.29 -28.45 12.91
N LEU A 31 11.56 -29.65 12.35
CA LEU A 31 11.81 -29.81 10.93
C LEU A 31 10.62 -29.39 10.07
N LEU A 32 9.39 -29.70 10.48
CA LEU A 32 8.18 -29.27 9.79
C LEU A 32 8.00 -27.75 9.88
N ILE A 33 8.25 -27.14 11.04
CA ILE A 33 8.22 -25.67 11.19
C ILE A 33 9.25 -25.06 10.24
N VAL A 34 10.51 -25.48 10.30
CA VAL A 34 11.57 -24.98 9.41
C VAL A 34 11.18 -25.17 7.95
N PHE A 35 10.71 -26.35 7.55
CA PHE A 35 10.25 -26.67 6.20
C PHE A 35 9.11 -25.75 5.74
N PHE A 36 8.05 -25.58 6.53
CA PHE A 36 6.93 -24.70 6.18
C PHE A 36 7.30 -23.21 6.23
N THR A 37 8.21 -22.80 7.11
CA THR A 37 8.70 -21.41 7.15
C THR A 37 9.67 -21.08 6.03
N THR A 38 10.35 -22.07 5.45
CA THR A 38 11.33 -21.88 4.37
C THR A 38 10.74 -22.08 2.98
N ILE A 39 9.65 -22.83 2.85
CA ILE A 39 9.04 -23.14 1.54
C ILE A 39 7.99 -22.12 1.11
N LYS A 40 7.25 -21.52 2.06
CA LYS A 40 6.28 -20.49 1.68
C LYS A 40 7.02 -19.18 1.46
N THR A 41 7.23 -18.80 0.19
CA THR A 41 7.58 -17.43 -0.16
C THR A 41 6.52 -16.53 0.45
N ARG A 42 6.91 -15.71 1.42
CA ARG A 42 6.07 -14.65 1.97
C ARG A 42 6.43 -13.37 1.24
N ALA A 43 5.42 -12.56 0.92
CA ALA A 43 5.66 -11.22 0.42
C ALA A 43 6.55 -10.48 1.43
N ARG A 44 7.60 -9.84 0.91
CA ARG A 44 8.36 -8.84 1.67
C ARG A 44 7.50 -7.59 1.83
N GLU A 45 7.86 -6.71 2.76
CA GLU A 45 7.07 -5.50 3.03
C GLU A 45 6.91 -4.64 1.77
N GLU A 46 7.96 -4.54 0.95
CA GLU A 46 7.94 -3.84 -0.33
C GLU A 46 7.07 -4.51 -1.42
N GLN A 47 6.68 -5.78 -1.22
CA GLN A 47 5.84 -6.56 -2.15
C GLN A 47 4.36 -6.58 -1.73
N ILE A 48 4.00 -5.82 -0.69
CA ILE A 48 2.63 -5.65 -0.22
C ILE A 48 2.22 -4.21 -0.53
N TYR A 49 1.19 -4.04 -1.36
CA TYR A 49 0.63 -2.73 -1.65
C TYR A 49 -0.54 -2.47 -0.70
N THR A 50 -0.33 -1.60 0.29
CA THR A 50 -1.34 -1.35 1.33
C THR A 50 -2.07 -0.04 1.07
N VAL A 51 -3.39 -0.12 0.99
CA VAL A 51 -4.31 0.99 0.79
C VAL A 51 -5.10 1.21 2.07
N TYR A 52 -5.03 2.41 2.62
CA TYR A 52 -5.86 2.80 3.75
C TYR A 52 -7.00 3.71 3.30
N ALA A 53 -8.12 3.66 4.00
CA ALA A 53 -9.08 4.77 4.07
C ALA A 53 -9.10 5.26 5.51
N TYR A 54 -8.93 6.56 5.74
CA TYR A 54 -8.76 7.12 7.09
C TYR A 54 -9.71 8.26 7.36
N SER A 55 -10.22 8.28 8.58
CA SER A 55 -10.90 9.45 9.16
C SER A 55 -10.43 9.64 10.59
N THR A 56 -10.12 10.87 10.96
CA THR A 56 -9.75 11.21 12.35
C THR A 56 -11.00 11.45 13.19
N THR A 57 -10.94 11.10 14.47
CA THR A 57 -11.95 11.45 15.48
C THR A 57 -12.10 12.96 15.64
N ASP A 58 -11.06 13.74 15.35
CA ASP A 58 -11.06 15.20 15.48
C ASP A 58 -11.88 15.88 14.36
N SER A 59 -11.92 15.29 13.16
CA SER A 59 -12.85 15.72 12.09
C SER A 59 -14.28 15.29 12.38
N VAL A 60 -14.47 14.30 13.25
CA VAL A 60 -15.77 13.74 13.60
C VAL A 60 -16.21 14.38 14.91
N SER A 61 -16.58 15.66 14.84
CA SER A 61 -17.22 16.34 15.97
C SER A 61 -18.47 15.56 16.41
N ASN A 62 -18.36 14.77 17.48
CA ASN A 62 -19.45 13.96 18.05
C ASN A 62 -20.15 13.00 17.07
N GLU A 63 -19.44 12.03 16.49
CA GLU A 63 -20.04 11.01 15.61
C GLU A 63 -20.70 11.59 14.35
N ASP A 64 -20.20 12.72 13.83
CA ASP A 64 -20.70 13.32 12.60
C ASP A 64 -20.60 12.32 11.43
N PRO A 65 -21.74 11.84 10.89
CA PRO A 65 -21.74 10.87 9.81
C PRO A 65 -21.18 11.45 8.50
N ASP A 66 -20.99 12.77 8.41
CA ASP A 66 -20.74 13.46 7.15
C ASP A 66 -19.26 13.50 6.76
N MET A 67 -18.39 13.44 7.77
CA MET A 67 -16.94 13.54 7.60
C MET A 67 -16.24 12.18 7.72
N LYS A 68 -17.00 11.13 8.03
CA LYS A 68 -16.50 9.77 8.13
C LYS A 68 -16.42 9.11 6.75
N LEU A 69 -15.25 8.60 6.41
CA LEU A 69 -15.07 7.69 5.28
C LEU A 69 -15.66 6.31 5.60
N LEU A 70 -16.47 5.83 4.69
CA LEU A 70 -17.20 4.57 4.73
C LEU A 70 -16.84 3.74 3.51
N ASN A 71 -16.91 2.42 3.66
CA ASN A 71 -16.74 1.49 2.55
C ASN A 71 -18.01 1.48 1.71
N GLY A 72 -17.85 1.63 0.40
CA GLY A 72 -18.86 1.26 -0.57
C GLY A 72 -18.96 -0.26 -0.74
N ASP A 73 -19.70 -0.67 -1.76
CA ASP A 73 -20.02 -2.07 -2.02
C ASP A 73 -18.76 -2.89 -2.40
N ASP A 74 -17.74 -2.25 -3.01
CA ASP A 74 -16.50 -2.87 -3.46
C ASP A 74 -15.42 -2.96 -2.36
N GLY A 75 -15.58 -2.24 -1.25
CA GLY A 75 -14.55 -2.19 -0.20
C GLY A 75 -14.20 -3.55 0.43
N GLY A 76 -15.08 -4.55 0.30
CA GLY A 76 -14.84 -5.92 0.77
C GLY A 76 -14.03 -6.81 -0.18
N THR A 77 -14.02 -6.50 -1.48
CA THR A 77 -13.37 -7.31 -2.53
C THR A 77 -12.24 -6.58 -3.25
N PHE A 78 -12.16 -5.25 -3.08
CA PHE A 78 -11.19 -4.37 -3.74
C PHE A 78 -9.75 -4.91 -3.77
N ALA A 79 -9.25 -5.46 -2.66
CA ALA A 79 -7.87 -5.96 -2.60
C ALA A 79 -7.65 -7.18 -3.51
N GLU A 80 -8.64 -8.08 -3.58
CA GLU A 80 -8.60 -9.24 -4.49
C GLU A 80 -8.76 -8.76 -5.93
N ASP A 81 -9.75 -7.90 -6.21
CA ASP A 81 -10.04 -7.39 -7.55
C ASP A 81 -8.86 -6.59 -8.14
N ALA A 82 -8.21 -5.73 -7.33
CA ALA A 82 -7.05 -4.97 -7.74
C ALA A 82 -5.82 -5.86 -8.04
N LEU A 83 -5.64 -6.95 -7.29
CA LEU A 83 -4.57 -7.91 -7.54
C LEU A 83 -4.85 -8.77 -8.79
N GLU A 84 -6.10 -9.23 -8.97
CA GLU A 84 -6.51 -10.09 -10.08
C GLU A 84 -6.65 -9.37 -11.42
N SER A 85 -6.98 -8.07 -11.41
CA SER A 85 -7.06 -7.22 -12.62
C SER A 85 -5.72 -7.04 -13.33
N GLY A 86 -4.59 -7.34 -12.66
CA GLY A 86 -3.26 -7.06 -13.17
C GLY A 86 -2.89 -5.58 -13.12
N ALA A 87 -3.53 -4.81 -12.23
CA ALA A 87 -3.21 -3.41 -11.99
C ALA A 87 -1.73 -3.22 -11.62
N PHE A 88 -1.20 -4.09 -10.76
CA PHE A 88 0.17 -4.02 -10.28
C PHE A 88 1.14 -4.89 -11.08
N SER A 89 2.43 -4.62 -10.95
CA SER A 89 3.45 -5.50 -11.52
C SER A 89 3.52 -6.86 -10.82
N TYR A 90 4.20 -7.82 -11.45
CA TYR A 90 4.43 -9.17 -10.91
C TYR A 90 5.12 -9.19 -9.54
N ASP A 91 5.74 -8.08 -9.13
CA ASP A 91 6.49 -7.98 -7.88
C ASP A 91 5.57 -7.67 -6.69
N ILE A 92 4.39 -7.11 -6.93
CA ILE A 92 3.34 -6.99 -5.92
C ILE A 92 2.64 -8.34 -5.77
N LEU A 93 2.80 -8.93 -4.59
CA LEU A 93 2.31 -10.27 -4.27
C LEU A 93 1.03 -10.25 -3.42
N ASN A 94 0.73 -9.11 -2.82
CA ASN A 94 -0.46 -8.92 -2.01
C ASN A 94 -0.91 -7.47 -2.07
N VAL A 95 -2.22 -7.26 -2.08
CA VAL A 95 -2.84 -5.97 -1.85
C VAL A 95 -3.58 -6.06 -0.53
N GLU A 96 -3.47 -5.04 0.30
CA GLU A 96 -4.23 -4.93 1.54
C GLU A 96 -5.08 -3.68 1.48
N TYR A 97 -6.34 -3.79 1.89
CA TYR A 97 -7.23 -2.66 2.05
C TYR A 97 -7.80 -2.66 3.46
N GLU A 98 -7.65 -1.54 4.15
CA GLU A 98 -8.18 -1.36 5.49
C GLU A 98 -8.80 0.03 5.62
N ASN A 99 -10.09 0.06 5.92
CA ASN A 99 -10.76 1.29 6.34
C ASN A 99 -10.56 1.45 7.85
N LEU A 100 -9.67 2.37 8.19
CA LEU A 100 -9.37 2.82 9.53
C LEU A 100 -10.43 3.86 9.87
N GLY A 101 -11.54 3.37 10.42
CA GLY A 101 -12.69 4.20 10.78
C GLY A 101 -12.33 5.31 11.78
N SER A 102 -13.35 6.06 12.19
CA SER A 102 -13.18 7.28 12.98
C SER A 102 -13.22 7.05 14.50
N ASP A 103 -12.62 5.98 15.01
CA ASP A 103 -12.54 5.74 16.46
C ASP A 103 -11.09 5.77 16.97
N SER A 104 -10.94 6.03 18.27
CA SER A 104 -9.61 6.16 18.90
C SER A 104 -8.77 4.88 18.83
N TYR A 105 -9.42 3.72 18.65
CA TYR A 105 -8.74 2.47 18.43
C TYR A 105 -8.12 2.42 17.02
N SER A 106 -8.86 2.88 16.01
CA SER A 106 -8.42 2.97 14.62
C SER A 106 -7.28 3.96 14.45
N GLU A 107 -7.31 5.11 15.14
CA GLU A 107 -6.17 6.04 15.18
C GLU A 107 -4.92 5.43 15.82
N THR A 108 -5.10 4.66 16.89
CA THR A 108 -3.99 3.94 17.54
C THR A 108 -3.40 2.90 16.59
N ILE A 109 -4.24 2.17 15.84
CA ILE A 109 -3.79 1.22 14.82
C ILE A 109 -3.03 1.97 13.73
N PHE A 110 -3.61 3.03 13.16
CA PHE A 110 -2.99 3.83 12.12
C PHE A 110 -1.60 4.31 12.55
N THR A 111 -1.50 4.92 13.73
CA THR A 111 -0.24 5.42 14.29
C THR A 111 0.78 4.28 14.44
N ALA A 112 0.36 3.12 14.97
CA ALA A 112 1.25 1.96 15.11
C ALA A 112 1.74 1.42 13.75
N ARG A 113 0.87 1.39 12.73
CA ARG A 113 1.23 0.98 11.35
C ARG A 113 2.22 1.95 10.73
N ARG A 114 1.98 3.26 10.86
CA ARG A 114 2.89 4.31 10.36
C ARG A 114 4.26 4.25 11.06
N MET A 115 4.30 4.05 12.38
CA MET A 115 5.56 3.83 13.12
C MET A 115 6.33 2.59 12.67
N ALA A 116 5.64 1.58 12.12
CA ALA A 116 6.24 0.39 11.56
C ALA A 116 6.62 0.52 10.07
N GLY A 117 6.43 1.70 9.46
CA GLY A 117 6.72 1.93 8.04
C GLY A 117 5.73 1.27 7.08
N GLN A 118 4.48 1.05 7.51
CA GLN A 118 3.44 0.37 6.73
C GLN A 118 2.44 1.36 6.11
N GLY A 119 1.84 0.96 4.98
CA GLY A 119 0.86 1.75 4.23
C GLY A 119 1.49 2.42 3.02
N THR A 120 0.99 2.15 1.82
CA THR A 120 1.53 2.74 0.58
C THR A 120 0.78 4.01 0.21
N VAL A 121 -0.54 3.98 0.28
CA VAL A 121 -1.41 5.11 -0.02
C VAL A 121 -2.58 5.18 0.94
N LEU A 122 -3.16 6.37 1.03
CA LEU A 122 -4.24 6.68 1.95
C LEU A 122 -5.34 7.52 1.31
N PHE A 123 -6.57 7.02 1.29
CA PHE A 123 -7.76 7.82 1.03
C PHE A 123 -8.13 8.64 2.26
N VAL A 124 -8.36 9.93 2.05
CA VAL A 124 -8.79 10.88 3.07
C VAL A 124 -9.74 11.89 2.44
N SER A 125 -10.71 12.39 3.21
CA SER A 125 -11.67 13.38 2.72
C SER A 125 -11.17 14.80 2.98
N ASP A 126 -11.28 15.65 1.95
CA ASP A 126 -11.11 17.10 2.06
C ASP A 126 -12.45 17.84 2.28
N TYR A 127 -13.54 17.08 2.47
CA TYR A 127 -14.86 17.65 2.71
C TYR A 127 -14.92 18.39 4.05
N ILE A 128 -15.55 19.56 4.05
CA ILE A 128 -15.90 20.33 5.24
C ILE A 128 -17.43 20.47 5.27
N SER A 129 -18.08 19.98 6.34
CA SER A 129 -19.55 20.01 6.42
C SER A 129 -20.06 21.47 6.52
N PRO A 130 -20.94 21.92 5.61
CA PRO A 130 -21.46 23.28 5.61
C PRO A 130 -22.51 23.53 6.70
N ASP A 131 -23.04 22.46 7.31
CA ASP A 131 -24.09 22.52 8.34
C ASP A 131 -23.55 22.83 9.74
N LYS A 132 -22.23 23.00 9.87
CA LYS A 132 -21.57 23.40 11.12
C LYS A 132 -21.27 24.90 11.10
N ASP A 133 -21.57 25.54 12.22
CA ASP A 133 -21.25 26.96 12.39
C ASP A 133 -19.74 27.12 12.64
N PRO A 134 -18.98 27.78 11.75
CA PRO A 134 -17.56 28.04 11.94
C PRO A 134 -17.26 28.95 13.14
N GLU A 135 -18.27 29.64 13.69
CA GLU A 135 -18.12 30.40 14.94
C GLU A 135 -18.25 29.52 16.21
N GLU A 136 -18.78 28.30 16.10
CA GLU A 136 -18.95 27.36 17.22
C GLU A 136 -17.90 26.23 17.25
N VAL A 137 -17.35 25.85 16.09
CA VAL A 137 -16.34 24.78 15.94
C VAL A 137 -15.29 25.19 14.90
N GLU A 138 -14.00 24.99 15.20
CA GLU A 138 -12.94 25.12 14.20
C GLU A 138 -13.10 23.98 13.17
N LEU A 139 -13.58 24.30 11.98
CA LEU A 139 -13.85 23.33 10.93
C LEU A 139 -12.60 23.13 10.07
N ALA A 140 -12.04 21.92 10.15
CA ALA A 140 -10.95 21.45 9.30
C ALA A 140 -11.35 20.10 8.68
N SER A 141 -10.91 19.86 7.45
CA SER A 141 -11.15 18.56 6.79
C SER A 141 -10.30 17.47 7.46
N SER A 142 -10.62 16.19 7.20
CA SER A 142 -9.75 15.10 7.68
C SER A 142 -8.35 15.18 7.05
N LEU A 143 -8.24 15.72 5.84
CA LEU A 143 -6.97 15.97 5.17
C LEU A 143 -6.15 17.02 5.94
N ASP A 144 -6.73 18.18 6.22
CA ASP A 144 -6.03 19.25 6.95
C ASP A 144 -5.56 18.78 8.34
N LEU A 145 -6.43 18.08 9.07
CA LEU A 145 -6.09 17.55 10.40
C LEU A 145 -4.99 16.49 10.35
N LEU A 146 -4.98 15.66 9.30
CA LEU A 146 -3.91 14.68 9.10
C LEU A 146 -2.55 15.37 8.96
N PHE A 147 -2.50 16.52 8.28
CA PHE A 147 -1.28 17.27 8.01
C PHE A 147 -0.91 18.30 9.09
N LEU A 148 -1.85 18.64 9.97
CA LEU A 148 -1.63 19.55 11.11
C LEU A 148 -0.53 19.05 12.05
N ASP A 149 -0.47 17.74 12.31
CA ASP A 149 0.55 17.10 13.17
C ASP A 149 1.62 16.33 12.35
N ALA A 150 1.54 16.37 11.02
CA ALA A 150 2.48 15.68 10.16
C ALA A 150 3.86 16.34 10.16
N THR A 151 4.91 15.52 10.16
CA THR A 151 6.29 15.98 9.97
C THR A 151 6.71 15.91 8.51
N GLU A 152 7.78 16.62 8.15
CA GLU A 152 8.52 16.36 6.90
C GLU A 152 8.81 14.86 6.77
N GLY A 153 8.42 14.26 5.65
CA GLY A 153 8.55 12.82 5.41
C GLY A 153 7.38 11.97 5.87
N PHE A 154 6.21 12.54 6.17
CA PHE A 154 4.97 11.77 6.35
C PHE A 154 4.40 11.28 5.01
N ALA A 155 4.31 12.19 4.03
CA ALA A 155 3.78 11.96 2.70
C ALA A 155 4.75 12.46 1.62
N LEU A 156 4.64 11.89 0.42
CA LEU A 156 5.38 12.29 -0.76
C LEU A 156 4.71 13.51 -1.39
N ASP A 157 5.51 14.51 -1.78
CA ASP A 157 5.02 15.54 -2.69
C ASP A 157 4.70 14.88 -4.04
N THR A 158 3.47 15.04 -4.50
CA THR A 158 2.90 14.32 -5.63
C THR A 158 3.42 14.84 -6.97
N GLU A 159 3.79 16.12 -7.08
CA GLU A 159 4.46 16.65 -8.27
C GLU A 159 5.89 16.11 -8.35
N GLN A 160 6.63 16.17 -7.25
CA GLN A 160 7.98 15.62 -7.17
C GLN A 160 7.99 14.10 -7.39
N TYR A 161 6.99 13.38 -6.89
CA TYR A 161 6.84 11.94 -7.12
C TYR A 161 6.68 11.60 -8.61
N LEU A 162 5.88 12.37 -9.36
CA LEU A 162 5.73 12.17 -10.80
C LEU A 162 7.01 12.56 -11.56
N ALA A 163 7.72 13.60 -11.14
CA ALA A 163 9.02 13.97 -11.71
C ALA A 163 10.07 12.88 -11.45
N ASP A 164 10.08 12.31 -10.25
CA ASP A 164 10.94 11.19 -9.87
C ASP A 164 10.64 9.93 -10.70
N CYS A 165 9.35 9.66 -11.00
CA CYS A 165 8.95 8.55 -11.85
C CYS A 165 9.41 8.75 -13.29
N GLU A 166 9.33 9.98 -13.82
CA GLU A 166 9.88 10.31 -15.13
C GLU A 166 11.40 10.09 -15.15
N ALA A 167 12.14 10.59 -14.16
CA ALA A 167 13.57 10.38 -14.06
C ALA A 167 13.93 8.87 -13.98
N TYR A 168 13.11 8.08 -13.29
CA TYR A 168 13.24 6.63 -13.26
C TYR A 168 13.03 6.01 -14.65
N LEU A 169 12.02 6.44 -15.42
CA LEU A 169 11.81 5.97 -16.79
C LEU A 169 12.94 6.39 -17.73
N VAL A 170 13.48 7.60 -17.59
CA VAL A 170 14.64 8.09 -18.36
C VAL A 170 15.85 7.19 -18.17
N ARG A 171 16.09 6.65 -16.97
CA ARG A 171 17.18 5.70 -16.71
C ARG A 171 17.10 4.46 -17.61
N PHE A 172 15.90 3.93 -17.88
CA PHE A 172 15.72 2.69 -18.63
C PHE A 172 15.43 2.89 -20.12
N PHE A 173 14.91 4.04 -20.53
CA PHE A 173 14.51 4.28 -21.92
C PHE A 173 15.29 5.44 -22.59
N GLY A 174 16.16 6.12 -21.85
CA GLY A 174 16.93 7.28 -22.30
C GLY A 174 16.11 8.57 -22.35
N GLU A 175 16.70 9.64 -22.90
CA GLU A 175 16.07 10.97 -23.00
C GLU A 175 14.73 10.96 -23.77
N ASP A 176 14.60 10.08 -24.76
CA ASP A 176 13.34 9.89 -25.51
C ASP A 176 12.44 8.83 -24.86
N TRP A 177 12.35 8.80 -23.53
CA TRP A 177 11.80 7.68 -22.78
C TRP A 177 10.39 7.26 -23.23
N ARG A 178 9.58 8.22 -23.69
CA ARG A 178 8.20 8.04 -24.17
C ARG A 178 8.08 7.10 -25.37
N SER A 179 9.01 7.16 -26.32
CA SER A 179 9.04 6.31 -27.53
C SER A 179 10.31 5.46 -27.66
N GLY A 180 11.27 5.66 -26.76
CA GLY A 180 12.56 4.99 -26.74
C GLY A 180 12.44 3.49 -26.54
N THR A 181 13.50 2.79 -26.93
CA THR A 181 13.64 1.36 -26.68
C THR A 181 14.18 1.13 -25.27
N LEU A 182 13.70 0.09 -24.60
CA LEU A 182 14.20 -0.30 -23.29
C LEU A 182 15.69 -0.69 -23.37
N ASP A 183 16.48 -0.19 -22.43
CA ASP A 183 17.81 -0.71 -22.11
C ASP A 183 17.65 -2.03 -21.34
N GLU A 184 17.73 -3.14 -22.07
CA GLU A 184 17.55 -4.47 -21.49
C GLU A 184 18.68 -4.86 -20.53
N GLU A 185 19.90 -4.33 -20.70
CA GLU A 185 21.03 -4.62 -19.81
C GLU A 185 20.83 -3.92 -18.46
N GLU A 186 20.40 -2.66 -18.48
CA GLU A 186 20.07 -1.91 -17.25
C GLU A 186 18.87 -2.52 -16.51
N ALA A 187 17.83 -2.93 -17.25
CA ALA A 187 16.66 -3.61 -16.66
C ALA A 187 17.05 -4.95 -16.00
N GLU A 188 17.88 -5.77 -16.66
CA GLU A 188 18.38 -7.02 -16.09
C GLU A 188 19.25 -6.78 -14.85
N ALA A 189 20.18 -5.82 -14.92
CA ALA A 189 21.03 -5.48 -13.78
C ALA A 189 20.21 -5.03 -12.57
N CYS A 190 19.19 -4.19 -12.78
CA CYS A 190 18.30 -3.71 -11.72
C CYS A 190 17.48 -4.87 -11.13
N PHE A 191 16.89 -5.73 -11.98
CA PHE A 191 16.14 -6.91 -11.54
C PHE A 191 16.99 -7.82 -10.65
N LEU A 192 18.20 -8.17 -11.11
CA LEU A 192 19.09 -9.08 -10.39
C LEU A 192 19.55 -8.50 -9.05
N ALA A 193 19.78 -7.19 -8.98
CA ALA A 193 20.14 -6.50 -7.74
C ALA A 193 18.97 -6.51 -6.74
N ARG A 194 17.76 -6.14 -7.17
CA ARG A 194 16.55 -6.08 -6.32
C ARG A 194 16.12 -7.44 -5.79
N ASN A 195 16.29 -8.49 -6.62
CA ASN A 195 15.75 -9.82 -6.36
C ASN A 195 16.81 -10.85 -5.94
N GLU A 196 18.02 -10.43 -5.56
CA GLU A 196 19.11 -11.33 -5.14
C GLU A 196 18.69 -12.31 -4.04
N LYS A 197 17.86 -11.85 -3.10
CA LYS A 197 17.39 -12.61 -1.93
C LYS A 197 15.96 -13.14 -2.07
N ASP A 198 15.32 -12.94 -3.22
CA ASP A 198 13.94 -13.38 -3.43
C ASP A 198 13.90 -14.87 -3.81
N ASN A 199 13.17 -15.65 -3.00
CA ASN A 199 13.10 -17.10 -3.17
C ASN A 199 12.39 -17.55 -4.46
N ARG A 200 11.68 -16.65 -5.16
CA ARG A 200 11.07 -16.91 -6.46
C ARG A 200 12.11 -17.13 -7.56
N TYR A 201 13.34 -16.63 -7.40
CA TYR A 201 14.33 -16.54 -8.47
C TYR A 201 15.63 -17.32 -8.20
N HIS A 202 15.55 -18.49 -7.55
CA HIS A 202 16.73 -19.33 -7.27
C HIS A 202 17.26 -20.10 -8.48
N LEU A 203 16.37 -20.52 -9.38
CA LEU A 203 16.73 -21.28 -10.58
C LEU A 203 17.03 -20.36 -11.76
N ALA A 204 17.93 -20.77 -12.65
CA ALA A 204 18.27 -20.01 -13.86
C ALA A 204 17.05 -19.74 -14.75
N SER A 205 16.12 -20.71 -14.87
CA SER A 205 14.88 -20.52 -15.62
C SER A 205 13.92 -19.53 -14.97
N GLN A 206 13.89 -19.48 -13.63
CA GLN A 206 13.07 -18.50 -12.90
C GLN A 206 13.65 -17.10 -13.05
N LYS A 207 14.98 -16.95 -12.96
CA LYS A 207 15.65 -15.67 -13.23
C LYS A 207 15.37 -15.17 -14.64
N ALA A 208 15.48 -16.04 -15.64
CA ALA A 208 15.17 -15.69 -17.02
C ALA A 208 13.72 -15.22 -17.20
N GLN A 209 12.76 -15.88 -16.55
CA GLN A 209 11.36 -15.43 -16.57
C GLN A 209 11.20 -14.08 -15.86
N GLY A 210 11.77 -13.92 -14.66
CA GLY A 210 11.66 -12.66 -13.91
C GLY A 210 12.29 -11.46 -14.60
N ILE A 211 13.36 -11.67 -15.39
CA ILE A 211 13.93 -10.63 -16.25
C ILE A 211 12.93 -10.21 -17.34
N GLU A 212 12.23 -11.17 -17.95
CA GLU A 212 11.19 -10.85 -18.93
C GLU A 212 10.02 -10.11 -18.27
N ASP A 213 9.59 -10.57 -17.09
CA ASP A 213 8.53 -9.91 -16.31
C ASP A 213 8.92 -8.47 -15.92
N GLU A 214 10.20 -8.21 -15.59
CA GLU A 214 10.70 -6.85 -15.33
C GLU A 214 10.66 -5.96 -16.57
N LYS A 215 11.01 -6.49 -17.74
CA LYS A 215 10.89 -5.72 -18.99
C LYS A 215 9.43 -5.32 -19.24
N GLN A 216 8.50 -6.25 -19.07
CA GLN A 216 7.07 -5.97 -19.21
C GLN A 216 6.58 -4.95 -18.16
N ARG A 217 7.06 -5.06 -16.91
CA ARG A 217 6.77 -4.08 -15.85
C ARG A 217 7.21 -2.67 -16.27
N LEU A 218 8.42 -2.49 -16.80
CA LEU A 218 8.93 -1.17 -17.20
C LEU A 218 8.15 -0.58 -18.37
N TYR A 219 7.76 -1.41 -19.35
CA TYR A 219 6.86 -0.97 -20.42
C TYR A 219 5.49 -0.56 -19.90
N LYS A 220 4.88 -1.38 -19.02
CA LYS A 220 3.59 -1.07 -18.39
C LYS A 220 3.67 0.23 -17.58
N LEU A 221 4.69 0.40 -16.75
CA LEU A 221 4.87 1.62 -15.95
C LEU A 221 4.97 2.86 -16.84
N ARG A 222 5.68 2.77 -17.97
CA ARG A 222 5.74 3.86 -18.95
C ARG A 222 4.36 4.19 -19.52
N GLU A 223 3.59 3.19 -19.93
CA GLU A 223 2.24 3.37 -20.45
C GLU A 223 1.31 3.99 -19.40
N ASP A 224 1.37 3.48 -18.18
CA ASP A 224 0.58 3.95 -17.05
C ASP A 224 0.94 5.41 -16.69
N TYR A 225 2.23 5.74 -16.68
CA TYR A 225 2.69 7.10 -16.41
C TYR A 225 2.17 8.08 -17.47
N ILE A 226 2.29 7.73 -18.76
CA ILE A 226 1.77 8.57 -19.85
C ILE A 226 0.25 8.72 -19.71
N PHE A 227 -0.46 7.64 -19.41
CA PHE A 227 -1.90 7.67 -19.21
C PHE A 227 -2.29 8.58 -18.05
N VAL A 228 -1.69 8.39 -16.87
CA VAL A 228 -2.01 9.17 -15.67
C VAL A 228 -1.70 10.64 -15.88
N THR A 229 -0.53 10.98 -16.43
CA THR A 229 -0.14 12.38 -16.64
C THR A 229 -0.94 13.08 -17.74
N GLU A 230 -1.21 12.43 -18.86
CA GLU A 230 -1.90 13.08 -19.99
C GLU A 230 -3.42 12.98 -19.92
N LYS A 231 -3.95 11.85 -19.45
CA LYS A 231 -5.40 11.62 -19.36
C LYS A 231 -5.93 12.05 -18.02
N CYS A 232 -5.39 11.57 -16.91
CA CYS A 232 -5.98 11.88 -15.62
C CYS A 232 -5.67 13.33 -15.20
N PHE A 233 -4.39 13.70 -15.10
CA PHE A 233 -3.99 15.07 -14.77
C PHE A 233 -4.22 16.04 -15.93
N GLY A 234 -3.84 15.66 -17.16
CA GLY A 234 -3.96 16.53 -18.33
C GLY A 234 -5.40 16.93 -18.72
N THR A 235 -6.42 16.19 -18.27
CA THR A 235 -7.83 16.56 -18.46
C THR A 235 -8.51 17.12 -17.20
N GLY A 236 -7.79 17.17 -16.07
CA GLY A 236 -8.29 17.65 -14.78
C GLY A 236 -9.20 16.67 -14.04
N VAL A 237 -9.18 15.38 -14.40
CA VAL A 237 -9.84 14.32 -13.61
C VAL A 237 -9.09 14.11 -12.30
N TYR A 238 -7.76 14.15 -12.34
CA TYR A 238 -6.90 14.24 -11.16
C TYR A 238 -6.32 15.64 -11.04
N THR A 239 -6.25 16.15 -9.81
CA THR A 239 -5.57 17.41 -9.51
C THR A 239 -4.69 17.25 -8.28
N HIS A 240 -3.58 17.97 -8.25
CA HIS A 240 -2.78 18.09 -7.04
C HIS A 240 -3.53 18.95 -6.01
N THR A 241 -3.53 18.50 -4.76
CA THR A 241 -4.09 19.25 -3.62
C THR A 241 -2.92 19.74 -2.78
N GLU A 242 -2.85 21.06 -2.61
CA GLU A 242 -1.89 21.72 -1.73
C GLU A 242 -2.36 21.61 -0.28
N VAL A 243 -1.45 21.23 0.62
CA VAL A 243 -1.74 21.13 2.07
C VAL A 243 -0.59 21.77 2.85
N ALA A 244 -0.92 22.46 3.95
CA ALA A 244 0.06 23.03 4.87
C ALA A 244 0.57 21.97 5.85
N LEU A 245 1.90 21.85 6.00
CA LEU A 245 2.52 20.98 7.00
C LEU A 245 2.58 21.66 8.36
N GLY A 246 2.20 20.95 9.42
CA GLY A 246 2.38 21.47 10.78
C GLY A 246 1.49 22.68 11.11
N GLY A 247 0.47 22.96 10.29
CA GLY A 247 -0.33 24.18 10.37
C GLY A 247 0.42 25.46 9.97
N ASP A 248 1.59 25.35 9.34
CA ASP A 248 2.36 26.49 8.83
C ASP A 248 2.09 26.67 7.33
N GLU A 249 1.32 27.70 6.96
CA GLU A 249 1.00 28.02 5.56
C GLU A 249 2.26 28.33 4.73
N GLU A 250 3.36 28.76 5.36
CA GLU A 250 4.64 28.98 4.66
C GLU A 250 5.36 27.66 4.33
N ALA A 251 4.93 26.54 4.92
CA ALA A 251 5.42 25.19 4.67
C ALA A 251 4.34 24.32 4.00
N SER A 252 3.89 24.74 2.81
CA SER A 252 2.91 24.03 1.98
C SER A 252 3.56 23.23 0.84
N GLY A 253 2.87 22.19 0.38
CA GLY A 253 3.27 21.37 -0.77
C GLY A 253 2.12 20.54 -1.32
N SER A 254 2.33 19.93 -2.48
CA SER A 254 1.30 19.16 -3.19
C SER A 254 1.24 17.72 -2.66
N TYR A 255 0.67 17.52 -1.46
CA TYR A 255 0.77 16.24 -0.74
C TYR A 255 -0.38 15.26 -0.96
N ALA A 256 -1.39 15.61 -1.74
CA ALA A 256 -2.45 14.69 -2.11
C ALA A 256 -2.88 14.85 -3.58
N VAL A 257 -3.51 13.81 -4.12
CA VAL A 257 -4.16 13.83 -5.43
C VAL A 257 -5.66 13.78 -5.21
N ASN A 258 -6.39 14.83 -5.56
CA ASN A 258 -7.85 14.77 -5.62
C ASN A 258 -8.25 13.81 -6.76
N ILE A 259 -9.02 12.79 -6.41
CA ILE A 259 -9.54 11.77 -7.32
C ILE A 259 -11.08 11.74 -7.31
N GLY A 260 -11.73 12.70 -6.65
CA GLY A 260 -13.17 12.69 -6.42
C GLY A 260 -14.00 12.89 -7.69
N ALA A 261 -13.37 13.32 -8.79
CA ALA A 261 -14.02 13.41 -10.09
C ALA A 261 -14.32 12.03 -10.73
N LEU A 262 -13.86 10.92 -10.14
CA LEU A 262 -14.18 9.56 -10.57
C LEU A 262 -15.66 9.22 -10.24
N PRO A 263 -16.56 9.05 -11.23
CA PRO A 263 -18.00 9.01 -11.01
C PRO A 263 -18.51 7.88 -10.09
N SER A 264 -17.78 6.76 -10.08
CA SER A 264 -18.15 5.55 -9.34
C SER A 264 -17.26 5.31 -8.11
N LEU A 265 -16.40 6.26 -7.72
CA LEU A 265 -15.47 6.09 -6.59
C LEU A 265 -16.17 5.76 -5.28
N LYS A 266 -17.39 6.25 -5.09
CA LYS A 266 -18.26 5.93 -3.94
C LYS A 266 -18.59 4.44 -3.77
N GLU A 267 -18.44 3.62 -4.82
CA GLU A 267 -18.56 2.16 -4.72
C GLU A 267 -17.38 1.55 -3.97
N LEU A 268 -16.22 2.23 -3.95
CA LEU A 268 -15.08 1.87 -3.11
C LEU A 268 -15.13 2.56 -1.75
N VAL A 269 -15.16 3.89 -1.76
CA VAL A 269 -15.03 4.74 -0.57
C VAL A 269 -15.86 6.01 -0.72
N TYR A 270 -16.62 6.36 0.31
CA TYR A 270 -17.50 7.53 0.29
C TYR A 270 -17.59 8.17 1.68
N HIS A 271 -18.08 9.40 1.75
CA HIS A 271 -18.62 9.99 2.97
C HIS A 271 -20.09 10.37 2.75
N ASN A 272 -20.83 10.60 3.83
CA ASN A 272 -22.18 11.12 3.69
C ASN A 272 -22.12 12.64 3.47
N GLU A 273 -22.83 13.13 2.46
CA GLU A 273 -22.98 14.57 2.25
C GLU A 273 -24.41 14.94 2.62
N ALA A 274 -24.56 15.97 3.46
CA ALA A 274 -25.86 16.50 3.82
C ALA A 274 -26.49 17.23 2.63
N ARG A 275 -27.65 16.76 2.16
CA ARG A 275 -28.44 17.44 1.12
C ARG A 275 -29.86 17.68 1.63
N GLY A 276 -30.00 18.73 2.44
CA GLY A 276 -31.26 19.07 3.08
C GLY A 276 -31.53 18.17 4.28
N GLU A 277 -32.62 17.40 4.26
CA GLU A 277 -32.98 16.47 5.34
C GLU A 277 -32.44 15.03 5.12
N GLU A 278 -31.73 14.79 4.02
CA GLU A 278 -31.21 13.47 3.63
C GLU A 278 -29.68 13.48 3.49
N TYR A 279 -29.09 12.31 3.71
CA TYR A 279 -27.69 12.04 3.45
C TYR A 279 -27.53 11.27 2.15
N VAL A 280 -26.59 11.72 1.31
CA VAL A 280 -26.23 11.03 0.07
C VAL A 280 -24.79 10.55 0.12
N ARG A 281 -24.49 9.42 -0.52
CA ARG A 281 -23.10 8.96 -0.69
C ARG A 281 -22.38 9.91 -1.64
N SER A 282 -21.30 10.52 -1.18
CA SER A 282 -20.45 11.41 -1.98
C SER A 282 -18.98 10.96 -1.91
N SER A 283 -18.26 11.22 -3.00
CA SER A 283 -16.83 10.94 -3.14
C SER A 283 -16.08 12.12 -3.75
N ASP A 284 -16.75 13.27 -3.92
CA ASP A 284 -16.28 14.40 -4.74
C ASP A 284 -15.03 15.08 -4.14
N ASP A 285 -14.84 14.96 -2.82
CA ASP A 285 -13.73 15.57 -2.07
C ASP A 285 -12.69 14.54 -1.60
N ILE A 286 -12.73 13.31 -2.13
CA ILE A 286 -11.78 12.26 -1.73
C ILE A 286 -10.43 12.49 -2.39
N CYS A 287 -9.41 12.57 -1.54
CA CYS A 287 -8.01 12.73 -1.91
C CYS A 287 -7.23 11.45 -1.61
N LEU A 288 -6.22 11.18 -2.44
CA LEU A 288 -5.24 10.11 -2.27
C LEU A 288 -3.90 10.72 -1.82
N VAL A 289 -3.47 10.36 -0.61
CA VAL A 289 -2.15 10.71 -0.05
C VAL A 289 -1.18 9.56 -0.32
N LEU A 290 0.02 9.90 -0.79
CA LEU A 290 1.10 8.94 -1.01
C LEU A 290 2.01 8.91 0.22
N LEU A 291 2.07 7.78 0.92
CA LEU A 291 2.79 7.68 2.19
C LEU A 291 4.28 7.42 1.96
N VAL A 292 5.12 8.06 2.77
CA VAL A 292 6.56 7.76 2.82
C VAL A 292 6.77 6.57 3.76
N ASN A 293 7.41 5.51 3.26
CA ASN A 293 7.83 4.37 4.08
C ASN A 293 9.35 4.23 4.19
N ASP A 294 10.10 5.12 3.52
CA ASP A 294 11.56 5.10 3.50
C ASP A 294 12.12 5.74 4.79
N TYR A 295 11.79 5.17 5.95
CA TYR A 295 12.43 5.52 7.22
C TYR A 295 13.78 4.80 7.34
N ASP A 296 14.78 5.31 6.61
CA ASP A 296 16.17 5.19 7.04
C ASP A 296 16.97 6.44 6.64
N GLN A 297 17.19 7.33 7.62
CA GLN A 297 18.11 8.47 7.53
C GLN A 297 19.52 7.94 7.25
N GLY A 298 19.87 7.86 5.97
CA GLY A 298 21.16 7.32 5.50
C GLY A 298 21.10 6.55 4.19
N LYS A 299 19.88 6.27 3.69
CA LYS A 299 19.64 5.71 2.35
C LYS A 299 18.84 6.64 1.43
N GLY A 300 18.66 7.89 1.83
CA GLY A 300 18.13 8.95 0.98
C GLY A 300 19.12 9.29 -0.12
N GLY A 301 19.00 8.60 -1.26
CA GLY A 301 19.82 8.84 -2.45
C GLY A 301 20.00 7.66 -3.40
N ASP A 302 19.64 6.43 -3.03
CA ASP A 302 19.79 5.26 -3.91
C ASP A 302 18.42 4.61 -4.15
N VAL A 303 17.97 4.55 -5.41
CA VAL A 303 17.49 3.41 -6.21
C VAL A 303 16.73 2.22 -5.56
N GLU A 304 16.62 2.08 -4.24
CA GLU A 304 16.26 0.81 -3.57
C GLU A 304 14.77 0.50 -3.47
N ASN A 305 13.84 1.42 -3.78
CA ASN A 305 12.40 1.07 -3.83
C ASN A 305 11.76 1.38 -5.18
N ASP A 306 12.19 0.65 -6.21
CA ASP A 306 11.55 0.63 -7.54
C ASP A 306 10.03 0.51 -7.47
N LEU A 307 9.51 -0.23 -6.48
CA LEU A 307 8.09 -0.54 -6.31
C LEU A 307 7.28 0.64 -5.76
N ARG A 308 7.92 1.73 -5.32
CA ARG A 308 7.21 2.98 -4.99
C ARG A 308 6.43 3.54 -6.17
N PHE A 309 6.84 3.22 -7.40
CA PHE A 309 6.19 3.66 -8.64
C PHE A 309 4.95 2.83 -9.01
N GLU A 310 4.63 1.77 -8.27
CA GLU A 310 3.38 1.02 -8.44
C GLU A 310 2.14 1.89 -8.18
N THR A 311 2.27 3.00 -7.45
CA THR A 311 1.16 3.96 -7.29
C THR A 311 0.76 4.64 -8.60
N VAL A 312 1.64 4.75 -9.59
CA VAL A 312 1.24 5.20 -10.94
C VAL A 312 0.29 4.18 -11.59
N SER A 313 0.62 2.89 -11.49
CA SER A 313 -0.25 1.81 -11.96
C SER A 313 -1.58 1.79 -11.20
N PHE A 314 -1.55 2.04 -9.89
CA PHE A 314 -2.73 2.15 -9.04
C PHE A 314 -3.65 3.31 -9.43
N LEU A 315 -3.07 4.50 -9.69
CA LEU A 315 -3.81 5.66 -10.17
C LEU A 315 -4.51 5.40 -11.50
N ARG A 316 -3.88 4.64 -12.41
CA ARG A 316 -4.53 4.17 -13.64
C ARG A 316 -5.67 3.20 -13.34
N TYR A 317 -5.46 2.22 -12.47
CA TYR A 317 -6.50 1.27 -12.06
C TYR A 317 -7.73 1.97 -11.50
N LEU A 318 -7.54 2.96 -10.61
CA LEU A 318 -8.66 3.74 -10.06
C LEU A 318 -9.46 4.43 -11.18
N PHE A 319 -8.79 4.95 -12.20
CA PHE A 319 -9.47 5.56 -13.34
C PHE A 319 -10.21 4.52 -14.18
N GLU A 320 -9.59 3.38 -14.48
CA GLU A 320 -10.20 2.35 -15.33
C GLU A 320 -11.42 1.70 -14.67
N GLU A 321 -11.37 1.50 -13.35
CA GLU A 321 -12.45 0.85 -12.59
C GLU A 321 -13.56 1.85 -12.20
N TYR A 322 -13.20 3.05 -11.74
CA TYR A 322 -14.16 4.00 -11.15
C TYR A 322 -14.41 5.25 -11.99
N GLY A 323 -13.68 5.43 -13.11
CA GLY A 323 -13.77 6.59 -13.99
C GLY A 323 -14.75 6.46 -15.17
N ALA A 324 -15.34 5.28 -15.37
CA ALA A 324 -16.21 4.94 -16.52
C ALA A 324 -17.71 5.17 -16.27
#